data_AF-A0A126RFR5-F1
#
_entry.id   AF-A0A126RFR5-F1
#
_cell.length_a   1.000
_cell.length_b   1.000
_cell.length_c   1.000
_cell.angle_alpha   90.00
_cell.angle_beta   90.00
_cell.angle_gamma   90.00
#
_symmetry.space_group_name_H-M   'P 1'
#
loop_
_entity.id
_entity.type
_entity.pdbx_description
1 polymer ?
#
loop_
_entity_poly.entity_id
_entity_poly.type
_entity_poly.pdbx_seq_one_letter_code
_entity_poly.pdbx_strand_id
1 'polypeptide(L)'
;MPAGEHKKVARTRAAILKSRSTDRTSTGGRGKFRLLVAPTSGERACCVLDGLVAAIEAKGWSLDNTEQGYAIVADGETVGLMIEEKLDRVPHVITAAEIKEKADYDRKCALADRGIGYRPWREPPIPEHDYVPNGELVLKFDREYDAGGARRTYSDGKHQRLEDLIPAVVDTLGGWAVAVKRRREERAEQKRQWEEQDRKRKDIERQVRVEGYRITFLQRQVERKREIDGSAGLIDLWSEAEDPDSKFAELLEFARLYPKWLEAKPSLDAVAKRIAELKLMDDDVYIYDAKRLD
;
A
#
# COMPACT_ATOMS: atom_id res chain seq x y z
N MET A 1 9.28 -25.37 -38.37
CA MET A 1 7.88 -25.34 -38.82
C MET A 1 7.22 -24.15 -38.17
N PRO A 2 6.73 -23.12 -38.89
CA PRO A 2 5.96 -22.08 -38.24
C PRO A 2 4.67 -22.72 -37.73
N ALA A 3 4.43 -22.63 -36.43
CA ALA A 3 3.18 -23.07 -35.82
C ALA A 3 2.03 -22.35 -36.53
N GLY A 4 0.99 -23.09 -36.91
CA GLY A 4 -0.19 -22.49 -37.54
C GLY A 4 -0.79 -21.40 -36.65
N GLU A 5 -1.35 -20.37 -37.28
CA GLU A 5 -1.93 -19.20 -36.61
C GLU A 5 -2.85 -19.60 -35.44
N HIS A 6 -2.52 -19.14 -34.23
CA HIS A 6 -3.32 -19.49 -33.05
C HIS A 6 -4.55 -18.58 -32.99
N LYS A 7 -5.72 -19.17 -32.72
CA LYS A 7 -7.01 -18.45 -32.68
C LYS A 7 -7.00 -17.26 -31.71
N LYS A 8 -6.18 -17.32 -30.65
CA LYS A 8 -6.04 -16.26 -29.65
C LYS A 8 -5.21 -15.06 -30.15
N VAL A 9 -4.30 -15.28 -31.10
CA VAL A 9 -3.42 -14.25 -31.68
C VAL A 9 -4.06 -13.56 -32.89
N ALA A 10 -4.94 -14.25 -33.63
CA ALA A 10 -5.61 -13.73 -34.81
C ALA A 10 -6.31 -12.36 -34.59
N ARG A 11 -6.96 -12.16 -33.43
CA ARG A 11 -7.59 -10.87 -33.07
C ARG A 11 -6.59 -9.75 -32.83
N THR A 12 -5.43 -10.07 -32.29
CA THR A 12 -4.33 -9.12 -32.10
C THR A 12 -3.68 -8.79 -33.45
N ARG A 13 -3.44 -9.79 -34.30
CA ARG A 13 -2.91 -9.62 -35.65
C ARG A 13 -3.78 -8.70 -36.50
N ALA A 14 -5.09 -8.93 -36.52
CA ALA A 14 -6.04 -8.08 -37.23
C ALA A 14 -6.07 -6.63 -36.71
N ALA A 15 -5.85 -6.43 -35.40
CA ALA A 15 -5.81 -5.09 -34.81
C ALA A 15 -4.56 -4.31 -35.23
N ILE A 16 -3.40 -4.97 -35.35
CA ILE A 16 -2.16 -4.33 -35.80
C ILE A 16 -2.21 -4.05 -37.30
N LEU A 17 -2.67 -4.99 -38.12
CA LEU A 17 -2.77 -4.78 -39.58
C LEU A 17 -3.74 -3.65 -39.96
N LYS A 18 -4.69 -3.31 -39.08
CA LYS A 18 -5.62 -2.21 -39.30
C LYS A 18 -4.97 -0.83 -39.05
N SER A 19 -3.90 -0.73 -38.27
CA SER A 19 -3.25 0.56 -38.04
C SER A 19 -2.42 0.96 -39.27
N ARG A 20 -2.68 2.15 -39.79
CA ARG A 20 -1.98 2.74 -40.95
C ARG A 20 -0.84 3.69 -40.54
N SER A 21 -0.46 3.66 -39.26
CA SER A 21 0.57 4.55 -38.72
C SER A 21 1.96 3.98 -39.02
N THR A 22 2.92 4.86 -39.32
CA THR A 22 4.35 4.48 -39.38
C THR A 22 4.94 4.31 -37.98
N ASP A 23 4.31 4.91 -36.97
CA ASP A 23 4.75 4.88 -35.58
C ASP A 23 4.26 3.64 -34.82
N ARG A 24 4.87 3.40 -33.64
CA ARG A 24 4.46 2.32 -32.74
C ARG A 24 2.99 2.46 -32.37
N THR A 25 2.24 1.38 -32.59
CA THR A 25 0.83 1.31 -32.20
C THR A 25 0.70 0.46 -30.94
N SER A 26 0.02 1.00 -29.92
CA SER A 26 -0.35 0.23 -28.74
C SER A 26 -1.61 -0.57 -29.02
N THR A 27 -1.59 -1.87 -28.75
CA THR A 27 -2.76 -2.74 -28.78
C THR A 27 -2.89 -3.47 -27.43
N GLY A 28 -4.12 -3.63 -26.95
CA GLY A 28 -4.42 -4.28 -25.69
C GLY A 28 -5.93 -4.39 -25.48
N GLY A 29 -6.33 -4.96 -24.34
CA GLY A 29 -7.73 -5.15 -23.97
C GLY A 29 -8.22 -6.59 -24.10
N ARG A 30 -9.44 -6.86 -23.61
CA ARG A 30 -10.03 -8.21 -23.60
C ARG A 30 -9.93 -8.90 -24.96
N GLY A 31 -9.38 -10.12 -24.95
CA GLY A 31 -9.22 -10.98 -26.11
C GLY A 31 -8.07 -10.59 -27.04
N LYS A 32 -7.14 -9.74 -26.58
CA LYS A 32 -5.92 -9.33 -27.29
C LYS A 32 -4.71 -9.39 -26.35
N PHE A 33 -3.53 -9.65 -26.91
CA PHE A 33 -2.26 -9.44 -26.21
C PHE A 33 -1.90 -7.96 -26.14
N ARG A 34 -1.14 -7.57 -25.11
CA ARG A 34 -0.57 -6.22 -25.00
C ARG A 34 0.67 -6.11 -25.87
N LEU A 35 0.63 -5.26 -26.88
CA LEU A 35 1.74 -5.01 -27.79
C LEU A 35 1.95 -3.50 -27.98
N LEU A 36 3.20 -3.07 -28.04
CA LEU A 36 3.60 -1.74 -28.44
C LEU A 36 4.64 -1.85 -29.56
N VAL A 37 4.15 -1.99 -30.80
CA VAL A 37 4.99 -2.29 -31.97
C VAL A 37 4.52 -1.49 -33.18
N ALA A 38 5.45 -1.17 -34.08
CA ALA A 38 5.14 -0.63 -35.40
C ALA A 38 4.47 -1.72 -36.27
N PRO A 39 3.62 -1.35 -37.24
CA PRO A 39 2.93 -2.34 -38.09
C PRO A 39 3.90 -3.25 -38.88
N THR A 40 5.08 -2.74 -39.24
CA THR A 40 6.15 -3.48 -39.92
C THR A 40 6.66 -4.67 -39.10
N SER A 41 6.77 -4.49 -37.78
CA SER A 41 7.24 -5.51 -36.83
C SER A 41 6.08 -6.33 -36.23
N GLY A 42 4.83 -5.98 -36.57
CA GLY A 42 3.62 -6.57 -36.02
C GLY A 42 3.45 -8.05 -36.34
N GLU A 43 3.77 -8.47 -37.56
CA GLU A 43 3.68 -9.89 -37.96
C GLU A 43 4.67 -10.75 -37.19
N ARG A 44 5.92 -10.28 -37.04
CA ARG A 44 6.94 -10.96 -36.24
C ARG A 44 6.53 -11.08 -34.78
N ALA A 45 5.99 -10.01 -34.19
CA ALA A 45 5.48 -10.06 -32.82
C ALA A 45 4.33 -11.08 -32.66
N CYS A 46 3.47 -11.23 -33.66
CA CYS A 46 2.42 -12.26 -33.67
C CYS A 46 3.01 -13.67 -33.74
N CYS A 47 4.03 -13.91 -34.57
CA CYS A 47 4.70 -15.22 -34.63
C CYS A 47 5.37 -15.60 -33.29
N VAL A 48 5.99 -14.63 -32.61
CA VAL A 48 6.54 -14.85 -31.26
C VAL A 48 5.42 -15.26 -30.29
N LEU A 49 4.27 -14.58 -30.34
CA LEU A 49 3.12 -14.93 -29.51
C LEU A 49 2.57 -16.32 -29.84
N ASP A 50 2.46 -16.69 -31.13
CA ASP A 50 2.01 -18.03 -31.53
C ASP A 50 2.93 -19.11 -30.97
N GLY A 51 4.25 -18.93 -31.08
CA GLY A 51 5.24 -19.84 -30.50
C GLY A 51 5.15 -19.92 -28.97
N LEU A 52 4.95 -18.78 -28.30
CA LEU A 52 4.80 -18.72 -26.85
C LEU A 52 3.52 -19.43 -26.38
N VAL A 53 2.40 -19.20 -27.06
CA VAL A 53 1.11 -19.85 -26.75
C VAL A 53 1.23 -21.36 -26.92
N ALA A 54 1.84 -21.83 -28.02
CA ALA A 54 2.06 -23.25 -28.25
C ALA A 54 2.95 -23.89 -27.16
N ALA A 55 4.00 -23.19 -26.73
CA ALA A 55 4.90 -23.68 -25.67
C ALA A 55 4.21 -23.74 -24.29
N ILE A 56 3.33 -22.78 -23.99
CA ILE A 56 2.52 -22.74 -22.77
C ILE A 56 1.49 -23.89 -22.76
N GLU A 57 0.78 -24.10 -23.87
CA GLU A 57 -0.19 -25.18 -24.01
C GLU A 57 0.50 -26.56 -23.93
N ALA A 58 1.72 -26.70 -24.46
CA ALA A 58 2.51 -27.92 -24.35
C ALA A 58 2.93 -28.26 -22.91
N LYS A 59 3.07 -27.25 -22.03
CA LYS A 59 3.33 -27.45 -20.59
C LYS A 59 2.04 -27.70 -19.79
N GLY A 60 0.86 -27.59 -20.41
CA GLY A 60 -0.44 -27.76 -19.75
C GLY A 60 -0.95 -26.49 -19.04
N TRP A 61 -0.35 -25.34 -19.30
CA TRP A 61 -0.80 -24.05 -18.78
C TRP A 61 -1.88 -23.43 -19.66
N SER A 62 -2.63 -22.48 -19.08
CA SER A 62 -3.73 -21.81 -19.78
C SER A 62 -3.50 -20.31 -19.90
N LEU A 63 -4.33 -19.65 -20.72
CA LEU A 63 -4.34 -18.20 -20.88
C LEU A 63 -5.70 -17.69 -20.42
N ASP A 64 -5.70 -16.77 -19.47
CA ASP A 64 -6.88 -16.08 -18.99
C ASP A 64 -7.03 -14.71 -19.67
N ASN A 65 -8.28 -14.25 -19.77
CA ASN A 65 -8.63 -13.02 -20.47
C ASN A 65 -8.92 -11.90 -19.47
N THR A 66 -7.91 -11.09 -19.19
CA THR A 66 -8.03 -9.96 -18.27
C THR A 66 -8.51 -8.68 -18.99
N GLU A 67 -8.84 -7.64 -18.23
CA GLU A 67 -9.23 -6.34 -18.82
C GLU A 67 -8.11 -5.71 -19.65
N GLN A 68 -6.85 -5.94 -19.27
CA GLN A 68 -5.69 -5.36 -19.95
C GLN A 68 -5.21 -6.21 -21.14
N GLY A 69 -5.56 -7.50 -21.17
CA GLY A 69 -5.20 -8.44 -22.23
C GLY A 69 -5.09 -9.88 -21.75
N TYR A 70 -4.53 -10.76 -22.57
CA TYR A 70 -4.26 -12.14 -22.14
C TYR A 70 -3.16 -12.19 -21.08
N ALA A 71 -3.39 -13.01 -20.05
CA ALA A 71 -2.44 -13.33 -19.01
C ALA A 71 -2.20 -14.85 -18.96
N ILE A 72 -0.99 -15.27 -18.64
CA ILE A 72 -0.60 -16.69 -18.52
C ILE A 72 -0.96 -17.17 -17.14
N VAL A 73 -1.66 -18.30 -17.04
CA VAL A 73 -1.94 -18.98 -15.78
C VAL A 73 -1.00 -20.18 -15.66
N ALA A 74 0.08 -19.99 -14.89
CA ALA A 74 1.05 -21.03 -14.57
C ALA A 74 0.79 -21.53 -13.14
N ASP A 75 0.43 -22.80 -12.99
CA ASP A 75 0.15 -23.47 -11.71
C ASP A 75 -0.83 -22.72 -10.77
N GLY A 76 -1.81 -22.02 -11.37
CA GLY A 76 -2.84 -21.25 -10.66
C GLY A 76 -2.47 -19.80 -10.36
N GLU A 77 -1.26 -19.37 -10.73
CA GLU A 77 -0.79 -17.99 -10.59
C GLU A 77 -0.82 -17.28 -11.96
N THR A 78 -1.31 -16.04 -11.99
CA THR A 78 -1.58 -15.30 -13.23
C THR A 78 -0.48 -14.27 -13.50
N VAL A 79 0.03 -14.24 -14.74
CA VAL A 79 1.09 -13.33 -15.19
C VAL A 79 0.66 -12.59 -16.44
N GLY A 80 0.58 -11.26 -16.36
CA GLY A 80 0.44 -10.42 -17.54
C GLY A 80 1.78 -10.24 -18.26
N LEU A 81 1.72 -10.20 -19.59
CA LEU A 81 2.87 -9.95 -20.45
C LEU A 81 2.60 -8.82 -21.44
N MET A 82 3.67 -8.20 -21.92
CA MET A 82 3.66 -7.18 -22.96
C MET A 82 4.89 -7.34 -23.85
N ILE A 83 4.72 -7.21 -25.16
CA ILE A 83 5.85 -7.07 -26.09
C ILE A 83 5.95 -5.61 -26.52
N GLU A 84 7.14 -5.03 -26.39
CA GLU A 84 7.47 -3.68 -26.83
C GLU A 84 8.58 -3.72 -27.87
N GLU A 85 8.47 -2.91 -28.90
CA GLU A 85 9.54 -2.67 -29.87
C GLU A 85 10.42 -1.50 -29.41
N LYS A 86 11.74 -1.71 -29.49
CA LYS A 86 12.72 -0.66 -29.21
C LYS A 86 12.71 0.42 -30.29
N LEU A 87 13.17 1.59 -29.89
CA LEU A 87 13.37 2.73 -30.75
C LEU A 87 14.87 3.02 -30.85
N ASP A 88 15.35 3.21 -32.08
CA ASP A 88 16.67 3.77 -32.30
C ASP A 88 16.59 5.29 -32.23
N ARG A 89 17.60 5.88 -31.59
CA ARG A 89 17.79 7.33 -31.46
C ARG A 89 18.54 7.82 -32.69
N VAL A 90 17.86 8.52 -33.57
CA VAL A 90 18.44 9.12 -34.78
C VAL A 90 18.54 10.64 -34.57
N PRO A 91 19.58 11.33 -35.05
CA PRO A 91 19.62 12.80 -35.02
C PRO A 91 18.38 13.39 -35.70
N HIS A 92 17.70 14.32 -35.01
CA HIS A 92 16.49 14.93 -35.52
C HIS A 92 16.79 15.83 -36.72
N VAL A 93 15.99 15.70 -37.77
CA VAL A 93 16.09 16.57 -38.94
C VAL A 93 15.07 17.70 -38.76
N ILE A 94 15.59 18.90 -38.47
CA ILE A 94 14.76 20.09 -38.24
C ILE A 94 13.80 20.29 -39.42
N THR A 95 12.52 20.29 -39.12
CA THR A 95 11.47 20.46 -40.12
C THR A 95 11.28 21.93 -40.48
N ALA A 96 10.78 22.20 -41.69
CA ALA A 96 10.45 23.57 -42.11
C ALA A 96 9.39 24.24 -41.20
N ALA A 97 8.54 23.43 -40.55
CA ALA A 97 7.55 23.92 -39.59
C ALA A 97 8.22 24.43 -38.29
N GLU A 98 9.19 23.69 -37.75
CA GLU A 98 9.92 24.07 -36.54
C GLU A 98 10.80 25.31 -36.78
N ILE A 99 11.41 25.43 -37.97
CA ILE A 99 12.14 26.64 -38.37
C ILE A 99 11.20 27.86 -38.38
N LYS A 100 9.98 27.69 -38.92
CA LYS A 100 8.99 28.76 -38.96
C LYS A 100 8.51 29.15 -37.57
N GLU A 101 8.25 28.17 -36.71
CA GLU A 101 7.80 28.40 -35.34
C GLU A 101 8.87 29.11 -34.51
N LYS A 102 10.14 28.71 -34.67
CA LYS A 102 11.29 29.38 -34.07
C LYS A 102 11.44 30.83 -34.56
N ALA A 103 11.30 31.06 -35.87
CA ALA A 103 11.34 32.40 -36.45
C ALA A 103 10.17 33.28 -35.97
N ASP A 104 8.97 32.72 -35.80
CA ASP A 104 7.81 33.44 -35.26
C ASP A 104 7.98 33.75 -33.76
N TYR A 105 8.61 32.86 -32.99
CA TYR A 105 9.01 33.12 -31.61
C TYR A 105 10.03 34.27 -31.52
N ASP A 106 11.11 34.21 -32.31
CA ASP A 106 12.15 35.24 -32.33
C ASP A 106 11.57 36.61 -32.75
N ARG A 107 10.64 36.62 -33.72
CA ARG A 107 9.90 37.82 -34.12
C ARG A 107 9.07 38.40 -32.96
N LYS A 108 8.35 37.56 -32.21
CA LYS A 108 7.54 38.00 -31.05
C LYS A 108 8.40 38.52 -29.90
N CYS A 109 9.55 37.90 -29.63
CA CYS A 109 10.53 38.40 -28.66
C CYS A 109 11.06 39.78 -29.06
N ALA A 110 11.45 39.97 -30.32
CA ALA A 110 11.95 41.25 -30.82
C ALA A 110 10.90 42.38 -30.77
N LEU A 111 9.61 42.06 -30.96
CA LEU A 111 8.52 43.03 -30.79
C LEU A 111 8.34 43.42 -29.31
N ALA A 112 8.38 42.44 -28.40
CA ALA A 112 8.28 42.68 -26.97
C ALA A 112 9.44 43.55 -26.44
N ASP A 113 10.66 43.37 -26.97
CA ASP A 113 11.83 44.21 -26.64
C ASP A 113 11.67 45.67 -27.06
N ARG A 114 10.81 45.93 -28.06
CA ARG A 114 10.45 47.29 -28.49
C ARG A 114 9.24 47.85 -27.74
N GLY A 115 8.76 47.15 -26.71
CA GLY A 115 7.56 47.53 -25.94
C GLY A 115 6.24 47.26 -26.68
N ILE A 116 6.25 46.47 -27.76
CA ILE A 116 5.07 46.16 -28.57
C ILE A 116 4.67 44.71 -28.34
N GLY A 117 3.56 44.50 -27.62
CA GLY A 117 3.01 43.17 -27.36
C GLY A 117 3.65 42.44 -26.18
N TYR A 118 3.46 41.11 -26.12
CA TYR A 118 3.89 40.26 -25.01
C TYR A 118 5.03 39.31 -25.43
N ARG A 119 6.03 39.15 -24.56
CA ARG A 119 7.14 38.19 -24.74
C ARG A 119 6.63 36.77 -24.46
N PRO A 120 6.70 35.84 -25.42
CA PRO A 120 6.29 34.46 -25.18
C PRO A 120 7.08 33.85 -24.01
N TRP A 121 6.37 33.15 -23.11
CA TRP A 121 6.94 32.60 -21.88
C TRP A 121 7.88 31.40 -22.10
N ARG A 122 7.74 30.70 -23.23
CA ARG A 122 8.55 29.50 -23.53
C ARG A 122 8.99 29.47 -24.98
N GLU A 123 10.25 29.12 -25.17
CA GLU A 123 10.83 28.85 -26.48
C GLU A 123 10.29 27.52 -27.05
N PRO A 124 9.94 27.49 -28.37
CA PRO A 124 9.60 26.24 -29.04
C PRO A 124 10.76 25.24 -28.93
N PRO A 125 10.54 24.05 -28.37
CA PRO A 125 11.59 23.06 -28.22
C PRO A 125 11.84 22.40 -29.57
N ILE A 126 13.08 22.48 -30.09
CA ILE A 126 13.50 21.67 -31.25
C ILE A 126 14.08 20.37 -30.68
N PRO A 127 13.50 19.19 -30.96
CA PRO A 127 14.06 17.92 -30.53
C PRO A 127 15.48 17.74 -31.08
N GLU A 128 16.39 17.19 -30.28
CA GLU A 128 17.72 16.80 -30.77
C GLU A 128 17.68 15.45 -31.51
N HIS A 129 16.67 14.64 -31.22
CA HIS A 129 16.57 13.26 -31.70
C HIS A 129 15.16 12.85 -32.10
N ASP A 130 15.11 12.12 -33.21
CA ASP A 130 13.95 11.33 -33.64
C ASP A 130 14.09 9.90 -33.17
N TYR A 131 12.94 9.25 -32.98
CA TYR A 131 12.85 7.88 -32.51
C TYR A 131 12.18 7.01 -33.56
N VAL A 132 12.95 6.10 -34.16
CA VAL A 132 12.46 5.24 -35.23
C VAL A 132 12.37 3.79 -34.72
N PRO A 133 11.25 3.07 -34.94
CA PRO A 133 11.15 1.65 -34.61
C PRO A 133 12.20 0.83 -35.35
N ASN A 134 12.99 0.04 -34.62
CA ASN A 134 14.15 -0.66 -35.16
C ASN A 134 13.92 -2.15 -35.42
N GLY A 135 12.73 -2.67 -35.14
CA GLY A 135 12.40 -4.09 -35.28
C GLY A 135 12.88 -5.01 -34.15
N GLU A 136 13.60 -4.49 -33.15
CA GLU A 136 14.01 -5.27 -31.98
C GLU A 136 12.88 -5.37 -30.96
N LEU A 137 12.44 -6.61 -30.70
CA LEU A 137 11.33 -6.89 -29.80
C LEU A 137 11.81 -7.19 -28.39
N VAL A 138 11.04 -6.75 -27.40
CA VAL A 138 11.27 -6.94 -25.98
C VAL A 138 10.00 -7.46 -25.31
N LEU A 139 10.02 -8.70 -24.85
CA LEU A 139 9.00 -9.27 -23.98
C LEU A 139 9.25 -8.86 -22.53
N LYS A 140 8.23 -8.30 -21.89
CA LYS A 140 8.22 -7.87 -20.48
C LYS A 140 7.09 -8.55 -19.74
N PHE A 141 7.39 -9.06 -18.55
CA PHE A 141 6.40 -9.47 -17.57
C PHE A 141 6.03 -8.32 -16.62
N ASP A 142 4.79 -8.33 -16.14
CA ASP A 142 4.27 -7.33 -15.22
C ASP A 142 5.07 -7.24 -13.91
N ARG A 143 4.95 -6.10 -13.20
CA ARG A 143 5.72 -5.82 -11.96
C ARG A 143 5.48 -6.81 -10.83
N GLU A 144 4.30 -7.43 -10.79
CA GLU A 144 3.97 -8.45 -9.79
C GLU A 144 4.80 -9.75 -9.96
N TYR A 145 5.58 -9.85 -11.06
CA TYR A 145 6.48 -10.96 -11.35
C TYR A 145 7.80 -10.96 -10.52
N ASP A 146 8.05 -9.98 -9.64
CA ASP A 146 9.28 -9.91 -8.81
C ASP A 146 9.36 -10.98 -7.70
N ALA A 147 8.49 -11.98 -7.73
CA ALA A 147 8.47 -13.09 -6.78
C ALA A 147 9.63 -14.08 -7.00
N GLY A 148 10.85 -13.70 -6.60
CA GLY A 148 11.99 -14.61 -6.53
C GLY A 148 13.21 -14.24 -7.39
N GLY A 149 13.27 -13.01 -7.91
CA GLY A 149 14.41 -12.58 -8.73
C GLY A 149 14.44 -13.21 -10.13
N ALA A 150 13.32 -13.79 -10.57
CA ALA A 150 13.18 -14.34 -11.91
C ALA A 150 13.34 -13.24 -12.96
N ARG A 151 13.94 -13.59 -14.10
CA ARG A 151 14.17 -12.67 -15.21
C ARG A 151 12.83 -12.18 -15.77
N ARG A 152 12.67 -10.86 -15.87
CA ARG A 152 11.43 -10.19 -16.28
C ARG A 152 11.39 -9.72 -17.72
N THR A 153 12.56 -9.54 -18.30
CA THR A 153 12.71 -8.91 -19.61
C THR A 153 13.56 -9.79 -20.51
N TYR A 154 13.00 -10.12 -21.66
CA TYR A 154 13.66 -10.84 -22.74
C TYR A 154 13.65 -9.94 -23.96
N SER A 155 14.83 -9.65 -24.50
CA SER A 155 14.97 -8.76 -25.63
C SER A 155 15.77 -9.43 -26.72
N ASP A 156 15.47 -9.07 -27.96
CA ASP A 156 16.39 -9.25 -29.06
C ASP A 156 17.76 -8.65 -28.72
N GLY A 157 18.79 -9.33 -29.21
CA GLY A 157 20.16 -8.87 -29.16
C GLY A 157 20.90 -9.23 -30.44
N LYS A 158 22.20 -8.93 -30.47
CA LYS A 158 23.03 -9.15 -31.66
C LYS A 158 23.07 -10.61 -32.16
N HIS A 159 22.96 -11.56 -31.23
CA HIS A 159 23.08 -13.01 -31.51
C HIS A 159 21.89 -13.84 -31.01
N GLN A 160 20.86 -13.20 -30.44
CA GLN A 160 19.69 -13.89 -29.91
C GLN A 160 18.43 -13.21 -30.41
N ARG A 161 17.44 -14.02 -30.80
CA ARG A 161 16.12 -13.55 -31.18
C ARG A 161 15.11 -13.99 -30.14
N LEU A 162 14.06 -13.19 -29.97
CA LEU A 162 13.02 -13.43 -28.96
C LEU A 162 12.32 -14.78 -29.17
N GLU A 163 12.19 -15.21 -30.43
CA GLU A 163 11.68 -16.52 -30.86
C GLU A 163 12.49 -17.67 -30.24
N ASP A 164 13.82 -17.56 -30.22
CA ASP A 164 14.72 -18.59 -29.68
C ASP A 164 14.72 -18.61 -28.15
N LEU A 165 14.28 -17.52 -27.52
CA LEU A 165 14.21 -17.39 -26.06
C LEU A 165 12.92 -17.98 -25.47
N ILE A 166 11.95 -18.40 -26.29
CA ILE A 166 10.66 -18.94 -25.83
C ILE A 166 10.83 -20.09 -24.83
N PRO A 167 11.70 -21.11 -25.05
CA PRO A 167 11.91 -22.17 -24.07
C PRO A 167 12.41 -21.63 -22.71
N ALA A 168 13.37 -20.71 -22.74
CA ALA A 168 13.91 -20.09 -21.52
C ALA A 168 12.83 -19.27 -20.79
N VAL A 169 11.98 -18.54 -21.53
CA VAL A 169 10.84 -17.81 -20.97
C VAL A 169 9.92 -18.77 -20.20
N VAL A 170 9.53 -19.88 -20.83
CA VAL A 170 8.66 -20.90 -20.23
C VAL A 170 9.28 -21.52 -18.98
N ASP A 171 10.58 -21.85 -19.00
CA ASP A 171 11.26 -22.39 -17.82
C ASP A 171 11.30 -21.39 -16.66
N THR A 172 11.51 -20.10 -16.94
CA THR A 172 11.44 -19.07 -15.89
C THR A 172 10.04 -18.86 -15.32
N LEU A 173 8.99 -19.00 -16.14
CA LEU A 173 7.60 -18.94 -15.68
C LEU A 173 7.29 -20.08 -14.69
N GLY A 174 7.82 -21.28 -14.94
CA GLY A 174 7.66 -22.42 -14.04
C GLY A 174 8.34 -22.20 -12.69
N GLY A 175 9.59 -21.75 -12.70
CA GLY A 175 10.29 -21.41 -11.45
C GLY A 175 9.63 -20.28 -10.67
N TRP A 176 9.09 -19.28 -11.38
CA TRP A 176 8.34 -18.19 -10.78
C TRP A 176 7.03 -18.66 -10.12
N ALA A 177 6.24 -19.50 -10.79
CA ALA A 177 4.95 -19.96 -10.25
C ALA A 177 5.13 -20.69 -8.91
N VAL A 178 6.17 -21.54 -8.81
CA VAL A 178 6.56 -22.21 -7.56
C VAL A 178 6.95 -21.20 -6.47
N ALA A 179 7.75 -20.19 -6.81
CA ALA A 179 8.21 -19.18 -5.86
C ALA A 179 7.06 -18.30 -5.35
N VAL A 180 6.12 -17.92 -6.21
CA VAL A 180 4.91 -17.16 -5.83
C VAL A 180 4.04 -17.97 -4.90
N LYS A 181 3.76 -19.22 -5.25
CA LYS A 181 2.93 -20.13 -4.45
C LYS A 181 3.51 -20.27 -3.04
N ARG A 182 4.82 -20.51 -2.92
CA ARG A 182 5.51 -20.58 -1.61
C ARG A 182 5.34 -19.28 -0.81
N ARG A 183 5.55 -18.11 -1.44
CA ARG A 183 5.37 -16.82 -0.76
C ARG A 183 3.93 -16.57 -0.33
N ARG A 184 2.95 -17.05 -1.09
CA ARG A 184 1.52 -16.94 -0.74
C ARG A 184 1.21 -17.78 0.50
N GLU A 185 1.73 -18.99 0.55
CA GLU A 185 1.59 -19.89 1.71
C GLU A 185 2.28 -19.29 2.95
N GLU A 186 3.52 -18.80 2.82
CA GLU A 186 4.25 -18.11 3.89
C GLU A 186 3.48 -16.89 4.43
N ARG A 187 2.95 -16.04 3.55
CA ARG A 187 2.14 -14.88 3.96
C ARG A 187 0.84 -15.29 4.66
N ALA A 188 0.19 -16.36 4.18
CA ALA A 188 -1.02 -16.86 4.80
C ALA A 188 -0.73 -17.39 6.22
N GLU A 189 0.39 -18.08 6.41
CA GLU A 189 0.82 -18.58 7.72
C GLU A 189 1.22 -17.43 8.66
N GLN A 190 2.03 -16.49 8.19
CA GLN A 190 2.39 -15.29 8.95
C GLN A 190 1.16 -14.49 9.39
N LYS A 191 0.16 -14.37 8.51
CA LYS A 191 -1.10 -13.68 8.83
C LYS A 191 -1.85 -14.39 9.97
N ARG A 192 -1.94 -15.73 9.95
CA ARG A 192 -2.56 -16.51 11.03
C ARG A 192 -1.82 -16.32 12.36
N GLN A 193 -0.49 -16.38 12.32
CA GLN A 193 0.34 -16.19 13.51
C GLN A 193 0.19 -14.78 14.08
N TRP A 194 0.16 -13.77 13.21
CA TRP A 194 -0.08 -12.38 13.61
C TRP A 194 -1.46 -12.17 14.23
N GLU A 195 -2.51 -12.73 13.64
CA GLU A 195 -3.88 -12.66 14.17
C GLU A 195 -4.00 -13.32 15.55
N GLU A 196 -3.34 -14.47 15.74
CA GLU A 196 -3.33 -15.15 17.05
C GLU A 196 -2.55 -14.35 18.11
N GLN A 197 -1.40 -13.79 17.74
CA GLN A 197 -0.60 -12.95 18.63
C GLN A 197 -1.31 -11.65 18.99
N ASP A 198 -1.95 -11.00 18.02
CA ASP A 198 -2.73 -9.78 18.24
C ASP A 198 -3.92 -10.04 19.16
N ARG A 199 -4.62 -11.17 19.00
CA ARG A 199 -5.69 -11.59 19.91
C ARG A 199 -5.18 -11.79 21.33
N LYS A 200 -4.10 -12.57 21.51
CA LYS A 200 -3.49 -12.79 22.84
C LYS A 200 -3.04 -11.48 23.49
N ARG A 201 -2.44 -10.58 22.71
CA ARG A 201 -1.98 -9.29 23.18
C ARG A 201 -3.15 -8.42 23.66
N LYS A 202 -4.24 -8.33 22.87
CA LYS A 202 -5.45 -7.60 23.25
C LYS A 202 -6.11 -8.17 24.50
N ASP A 203 -6.12 -9.50 24.65
CA ASP A 203 -6.65 -10.16 25.84
C ASP A 203 -5.82 -9.82 27.09
N ILE A 204 -4.49 -9.84 26.98
CA ILE A 204 -3.58 -9.45 28.08
C ILE A 204 -3.73 -7.97 28.42
N GLU A 205 -3.70 -7.08 27.42
CA GLU A 205 -3.89 -5.64 27.61
C GLU A 205 -5.23 -5.33 28.29
N ARG A 206 -6.29 -6.07 27.91
CA ARG A 206 -7.61 -5.99 28.55
C ARG A 206 -7.54 -6.42 30.02
N GLN A 207 -6.96 -7.58 30.31
CA GLN A 207 -6.83 -8.08 31.68
C GLN A 207 -6.05 -7.12 32.57
N VAL A 208 -4.89 -6.66 32.11
CA VAL A 208 -4.05 -5.69 32.84
C VAL A 208 -4.80 -4.40 33.12
N ARG A 209 -5.59 -3.91 32.15
CA ARG A 209 -6.40 -2.70 32.33
C ARG A 209 -7.51 -2.89 33.35
N VAL A 210 -8.26 -4.00 33.28
CA VAL A 210 -9.34 -4.31 34.23
C VAL A 210 -8.77 -4.45 35.66
N GLU A 211 -7.67 -5.19 35.82
CA GLU A 211 -6.99 -5.31 37.10
C GLU A 211 -6.45 -3.96 37.60
N GLY A 212 -5.94 -3.13 36.70
CA GLY A 212 -5.52 -1.75 37.02
C GLY A 212 -6.65 -0.93 37.65
N TYR A 213 -7.86 -0.98 37.07
CA TYR A 213 -9.03 -0.28 37.63
C TYR A 213 -9.41 -0.81 39.01
N ARG A 214 -9.40 -2.13 39.20
CA ARG A 214 -9.72 -2.78 40.48
C ARG A 214 -8.72 -2.38 41.57
N ILE A 215 -7.43 -2.42 41.25
CA ILE A 215 -6.34 -2.01 42.15
C ILE A 215 -6.47 -0.53 42.52
N THR A 216 -6.65 0.36 41.54
CA THR A 216 -6.79 1.81 41.79
C THR A 216 -8.01 2.11 42.66
N PHE A 217 -9.15 1.46 42.39
CA PHE A 217 -10.35 1.62 43.23
C PHE A 217 -10.10 1.20 44.67
N LEU A 218 -9.48 0.04 44.88
CA LEU A 218 -9.17 -0.48 46.20
C LEU A 218 -8.17 0.41 46.95
N GLN A 219 -7.12 0.88 46.27
CA GLN A 219 -6.14 1.81 46.82
C GLN A 219 -6.79 3.09 47.34
N ARG A 220 -7.76 3.64 46.60
CA ARG A 220 -8.51 4.83 47.06
C ARG A 220 -9.33 4.57 48.32
N GLN A 221 -9.91 3.38 48.48
CA GLN A 221 -10.61 3.04 49.73
C GLN A 221 -9.64 2.91 50.91
N VAL A 222 -8.46 2.33 50.68
CA VAL A 222 -7.39 2.26 51.69
C VAL A 222 -6.90 3.65 52.08
N GLU A 223 -6.70 4.53 51.11
CA GLU A 223 -6.25 5.91 51.35
C GLU A 223 -7.28 6.71 52.15
N ARG A 224 -8.58 6.61 51.82
CA ARG A 224 -9.66 7.20 52.62
C ARG A 224 -9.66 6.72 54.06
N LYS A 225 -9.45 5.41 54.27
CA LYS A 225 -9.39 4.86 55.64
C LYS A 225 -8.19 5.42 56.41
N ARG A 226 -7.04 5.55 55.75
CA ARG A 226 -5.84 6.17 56.35
C ARG A 226 -6.07 7.65 56.68
N GLU A 227 -6.76 8.40 55.84
CA GLU A 227 -7.11 9.81 56.10
C GLU A 227 -8.02 9.94 57.33
N ILE A 228 -9.03 9.07 57.45
CA ILE A 228 -9.92 9.03 58.62
C ILE A 228 -9.10 8.74 59.89
N ASP A 229 -8.25 7.71 59.86
CA ASP A 229 -7.44 7.31 61.01
C ASP A 229 -6.39 8.37 61.39
N GLY A 230 -5.73 8.98 60.41
CA GLY A 230 -4.75 10.04 60.62
C GLY A 230 -5.39 11.34 61.14
N SER A 231 -6.61 11.65 60.71
CA SER A 231 -7.36 12.82 61.20
C SER A 231 -7.71 12.66 62.67
N ALA A 232 -8.07 11.46 63.13
CA ALA A 232 -8.34 11.20 64.55
C ALA A 232 -7.11 11.50 65.41
N GLY A 233 -5.92 11.02 65.03
CA GLY A 233 -4.69 11.31 65.76
C GLY A 233 -4.28 12.79 65.77
N LEU A 234 -4.56 13.53 64.68
CA LEU A 234 -4.34 14.97 64.63
C LEU A 234 -5.32 15.74 65.53
N ILE A 235 -6.59 15.35 65.56
CA ILE A 235 -7.61 15.97 66.41
C ILE A 235 -7.24 15.78 67.89
N ASP A 236 -6.77 14.59 68.26
CA ASP A 236 -6.32 14.29 69.63
C ASP A 236 -5.16 15.20 70.02
N LEU A 237 -4.11 15.26 69.19
CA LEU A 237 -2.94 16.12 69.41
C LEU A 237 -3.32 17.61 69.49
N TRP A 238 -4.18 18.09 68.60
CA TRP A 238 -4.56 19.51 68.56
C TRP A 238 -5.54 19.91 69.66
N SER A 239 -6.26 18.96 70.25
CA SER A 239 -7.16 19.22 71.37
C SER A 239 -6.41 19.49 72.69
N GLU A 240 -5.10 19.21 72.75
CA GLU A 240 -4.23 19.51 73.89
C GLU A 240 -3.68 20.95 73.88
N ALA A 241 -3.93 21.74 72.83
CA ALA A 241 -3.42 23.10 72.73
C ALA A 241 -4.10 24.06 73.74
N GLU A 242 -3.30 24.77 74.54
CA GLU A 242 -3.77 25.82 75.45
C GLU A 242 -3.84 27.19 74.74
N ASP A 243 -4.97 27.88 74.89
CA ASP A 243 -5.29 29.19 74.31
C ASP A 243 -5.09 29.31 72.77
N PRO A 244 -5.81 28.49 71.97
CA PRO A 244 -5.71 28.54 70.52
C PRO A 244 -6.30 29.84 69.94
N ASP A 245 -5.61 30.41 68.95
CA ASP A 245 -6.14 31.50 68.12
C ASP A 245 -7.51 31.11 67.51
N SER A 246 -8.40 32.09 67.35
CA SER A 246 -9.76 31.93 66.84
C SER A 246 -9.81 31.17 65.50
N LYS A 247 -8.90 31.47 64.58
CA LYS A 247 -8.81 30.76 63.29
C LYS A 247 -8.39 29.30 63.43
N PHE A 248 -7.58 28.97 64.44
CA PHE A 248 -7.19 27.59 64.72
C PHE A 248 -8.34 26.80 65.33
N ALA A 249 -9.12 27.42 66.23
CA ALA A 249 -10.34 26.82 66.78
C ALA A 249 -11.37 26.49 65.67
N GLU A 250 -11.56 27.39 64.69
CA GLU A 250 -12.41 27.12 63.52
C GLU A 250 -11.90 25.94 62.68
N LEU A 251 -10.58 25.83 62.48
CA LEU A 251 -9.97 24.71 61.76
C LEU A 251 -10.12 23.38 62.53
N LEU A 252 -10.02 23.41 63.86
CA LEU A 252 -10.20 22.23 64.72
C LEU A 252 -11.63 21.71 64.67
N GLU A 253 -12.63 22.59 64.68
CA GLU A 253 -14.03 22.20 64.50
C GLU A 253 -14.29 21.62 63.10
N PHE A 254 -13.70 22.20 62.05
CA PHE A 254 -13.72 21.61 60.72
C PHE A 254 -13.08 20.21 60.70
N ALA A 255 -11.91 20.05 61.33
CA ALA A 255 -11.21 18.77 61.43
C ALA A 255 -12.05 17.71 62.18
N ARG A 256 -12.87 18.09 63.16
CA ARG A 256 -13.82 17.19 63.86
C ARG A 256 -15.00 16.73 62.99
N LEU A 257 -15.40 17.54 62.02
CA LEU A 257 -16.50 17.23 61.10
C LEU A 257 -16.04 16.46 59.86
N TYR A 258 -14.81 16.69 59.40
CA TYR A 258 -14.27 16.12 58.16
C TYR A 258 -14.24 14.57 58.13
N PRO A 259 -13.79 13.85 59.18
CA PRO A 259 -13.82 12.39 59.24
C PRO A 259 -15.25 11.82 59.16
N LYS A 260 -16.22 12.45 59.83
CA LYS A 260 -17.63 12.03 59.80
C LYS A 260 -18.22 12.11 58.39
N TRP A 261 -17.80 13.11 57.61
CA TRP A 261 -18.17 13.23 56.20
C TRP A 261 -17.46 12.19 55.32
N LEU A 262 -16.20 11.87 55.62
CA LEU A 262 -15.44 10.85 54.90
C LEU A 262 -15.95 9.43 55.17
N GLU A 263 -16.35 9.09 56.40
CA GLU A 263 -16.82 7.76 56.83
C GLU A 263 -18.01 7.23 56.02
N ALA A 264 -18.85 8.12 55.47
CA ALA A 264 -19.97 7.72 54.63
C ALA A 264 -19.52 7.05 53.31
N LYS A 265 -18.33 7.39 52.80
CA LYS A 265 -17.83 6.98 51.48
C LYS A 265 -17.24 5.57 51.41
N PRO A 266 -16.41 5.10 52.36
CA PRO A 266 -15.92 3.72 52.40
C PRO A 266 -16.91 2.75 53.04
N SER A 267 -18.14 3.18 53.35
CA SER A 267 -19.17 2.29 53.89
C SER A 267 -19.49 1.15 52.93
N LEU A 268 -19.81 -0.03 53.48
CA LEU A 268 -20.00 -1.25 52.68
C LEU A 268 -21.11 -1.09 51.62
N ASP A 269 -22.18 -0.39 51.95
CA ASP A 269 -23.30 -0.10 51.03
C ASP A 269 -22.88 0.88 49.91
N ALA A 270 -22.16 1.95 50.25
CA ALA A 270 -21.67 2.91 49.26
C ALA A 270 -20.65 2.27 48.30
N VAL A 271 -19.74 1.44 48.81
CA VAL A 271 -18.76 0.70 48.00
C VAL A 271 -19.44 -0.33 47.11
N ALA A 272 -20.39 -1.11 47.63
CA ALA A 272 -21.14 -2.09 46.85
C ALA A 272 -21.92 -1.44 45.70
N LYS A 273 -22.61 -0.32 45.98
CA LYS A 273 -23.30 0.47 44.97
C LYS A 273 -22.34 1.00 43.90
N ARG A 274 -21.16 1.48 44.31
CA ARG A 274 -20.15 2.01 43.38
C ARG A 274 -19.54 0.93 42.49
N ILE A 275 -19.27 -0.26 43.03
CA ILE A 275 -18.81 -1.43 42.27
C ILE A 275 -19.85 -1.81 41.20
N ALA A 276 -21.14 -1.83 41.57
CA ALA A 276 -22.23 -2.13 40.66
C ALA A 276 -22.43 -1.06 39.58
N GLU A 277 -22.37 0.23 39.94
CA GLU A 277 -22.47 1.35 39.01
C GLU A 277 -21.34 1.35 37.97
N LEU A 278 -20.12 1.10 38.41
CA LEU A 278 -18.94 1.06 37.54
C LEU A 278 -18.77 -0.26 36.82
N LYS A 279 -19.56 -1.28 37.18
CA LYS A 279 -19.36 -2.67 36.72
C LYS A 279 -17.93 -3.13 36.92
N LEU A 280 -17.32 -2.76 38.04
CA LEU A 280 -15.88 -2.88 38.26
C LEU A 280 -15.39 -4.34 38.24
N MET A 281 -16.29 -5.29 38.53
CA MET A 281 -15.99 -6.71 38.53
C MET A 281 -16.29 -7.40 37.19
N ASP A 282 -16.82 -6.69 36.18
CA ASP A 282 -17.05 -7.25 34.85
C ASP A 282 -15.72 -7.32 34.07
N ASP A 283 -15.52 -8.38 33.29
CA ASP A 283 -14.26 -8.60 32.58
C ASP A 283 -14.07 -7.64 31.39
N ASP A 284 -15.11 -6.96 30.92
CA ASP A 284 -15.09 -5.97 29.83
C ASP A 284 -15.15 -4.52 30.30
N VAL A 285 -15.02 -4.27 31.60
CA VAL A 285 -15.13 -2.92 32.16
C VAL A 285 -14.14 -1.95 31.51
N TYR A 286 -14.65 -0.80 31.09
CA TYR A 286 -13.87 0.28 30.51
C TYR A 286 -14.26 1.62 31.14
N ILE A 287 -13.31 2.21 31.87
CA ILE A 287 -13.51 3.46 32.60
C ILE A 287 -12.71 4.54 31.89
N TYR A 288 -13.42 5.40 31.16
CA TYR A 288 -12.82 6.47 30.34
C TYR A 288 -12.23 7.63 31.16
N ASP A 289 -12.72 7.84 32.39
CA ASP A 289 -12.22 8.88 33.30
C ASP A 289 -11.85 8.28 34.65
N ALA A 290 -10.56 8.37 35.00
CA ALA A 290 -10.03 7.88 36.26
C ALA A 290 -10.63 8.58 37.49
N LYS A 291 -11.25 9.77 37.36
CA LYS A 291 -11.99 10.43 38.45
C LYS A 291 -13.25 9.65 38.85
N ARG A 292 -13.77 8.77 37.99
CA ARG A 292 -14.93 7.93 38.33
C ARG A 292 -14.60 6.82 39.34
N LEU A 293 -13.33 6.51 39.52
CA LEU A 293 -12.86 5.58 40.56
C LEU A 293 -12.84 6.22 41.96
N ASP A 294 -13.16 7.52 42.07
CA ASP A 294 -13.38 8.23 43.34
C ASP A 294 -14.81 7.97 43.81
#